data_AF-A0A2R6GTM4-F1
#
_entry.id   AF-A0A2R6GTM4-F1
#
_cell.length_a   1.000
_cell.length_b   1.000
_cell.length_c   1.000
_cell.angle_alpha   90.00
_cell.angle_beta   90.00
_cell.angle_gamma   90.00
#
_symmetry.space_group_name_H-M   'P 1'
#
loop_
_entity.id
_entity.type
_entity.pdbx_description
1 polymer ?
#
loop_
_entity_poly.entity_id
_entity_poly.type
_entity_poly.pdbx_seq_one_letter_code
_entity_poly.pdbx_strand_id
1 'polypeptide(L)'
;MANAATALGSRFEPTSRTALLLAGDVAAIGLFVVLGEISHGVDPVAQAGRVADTIAPFLVGWLVVAVAGGLYTADAVRSWRRAVEVTAPAWIAAALIGQGLRATPLFHGDAALPFVVVSILVGLALLVPWRIAVALFTPAARA
;
A
#
# COMPACT_ATOMS: atom_id res chain seq x y z
N MET A 1 -27.91 7.12 13.26
CA MET A 1 -26.57 7.61 12.86
C MET A 1 -25.60 6.46 13.05
N ALA A 2 -24.88 6.00 12.02
CA ALA A 2 -23.89 4.94 12.17
C ALA A 2 -22.66 5.52 12.89
N ASN A 3 -22.31 4.94 14.03
CA ASN A 3 -21.14 5.26 14.84
C ASN A 3 -19.85 4.75 14.15
N ALA A 4 -18.72 5.42 14.40
CA ALA A 4 -17.44 5.17 13.71
C ALA A 4 -16.99 3.69 13.81
N ALA A 5 -17.28 3.02 14.93
CA ALA A 5 -17.01 1.59 15.10
C ALA A 5 -17.76 0.72 14.08
N THR A 6 -19.02 1.04 13.80
CA THR A 6 -19.88 0.35 12.82
C THR A 6 -19.42 0.62 11.38
N ALA A 7 -18.94 1.84 11.11
CA ALA A 7 -18.37 2.20 9.82
C ALA A 7 -17.00 1.53 9.56
N LEU A 8 -16.18 1.35 10.60
CA LEU A 8 -14.90 0.64 10.51
C LEU A 8 -15.10 -0.88 10.36
N GLY A 9 -16.09 -1.45 11.06
CA GLY A 9 -16.41 -2.87 10.99
C GLY A 9 -16.82 -3.37 9.60
N SER A 10 -17.36 -2.50 8.74
CA SER A 10 -17.68 -2.85 7.34
C SER A 10 -16.49 -2.72 6.39
N ARG A 11 -15.40 -2.06 6.81
CA ARG A 11 -14.22 -1.79 5.99
C ARG A 11 -13.06 -2.72 6.28
N PHE A 12 -13.13 -3.47 7.38
CA PHE A 12 -12.05 -4.30 7.88
C PHE A 12 -12.60 -5.59 8.50
N GLU A 13 -12.23 -6.73 7.92
CA GLU A 13 -12.55 -8.06 8.46
C GLU A 13 -11.30 -8.65 9.11
N PRO A 14 -11.15 -8.67 10.45
CA PRO A 14 -9.95 -9.19 11.11
C PRO A 14 -9.83 -10.71 10.95
N THR A 15 -9.23 -11.14 9.84
CA THR A 15 -9.05 -12.54 9.44
C THR A 15 -7.60 -12.81 9.07
N SER A 16 -7.20 -14.10 8.99
CA SER A 16 -5.86 -14.48 8.50
C SER A 16 -5.60 -13.96 7.08
N ARG A 17 -6.64 -13.82 6.25
CA ARG A 17 -6.54 -13.21 4.92
C ARG A 17 -6.19 -11.73 5.00
N THR A 18 -6.82 -11.00 5.93
CA THR A 18 -6.50 -9.58 6.15
C THR A 18 -5.08 -9.40 6.66
N ALA A 19 -4.62 -10.26 7.57
CA ALA A 19 -3.22 -10.25 8.01
C ALA A 19 -2.26 -10.53 6.85
N LEU A 20 -2.58 -11.50 5.99
CA LEU A 20 -1.80 -11.81 4.78
C LEU A 20 -1.72 -10.59 3.85
N LEU A 21 -2.88 -10.00 3.51
CA LEU A 21 -2.96 -8.81 2.66
C LEU A 21 -2.10 -7.67 3.20
N LEU A 22 -2.28 -7.33 4.49
CA LEU A 22 -1.55 -6.25 5.14
C LEU A 22 -0.04 -6.52 5.13
N ALA A 23 0.39 -7.73 5.48
CA ALA A 23 1.81 -8.10 5.49
C ALA A 23 2.43 -8.00 4.09
N GLY A 24 1.74 -8.50 3.06
CA GLY A 24 2.24 -8.42 1.69
C GLY A 24 2.23 -7.01 1.12
N ASP A 25 1.25 -6.17 1.48
CA ASP A 25 1.25 -4.76 1.08
C ASP A 25 2.41 -4.00 1.71
N VAL A 26 2.64 -4.18 3.01
CA VAL A 26 3.78 -3.57 3.73
C VAL A 26 5.10 -4.06 3.14
N ALA A 27 5.22 -5.35 2.83
CA ALA A 27 6.40 -5.91 2.20
C ALA A 27 6.63 -5.34 0.79
N ALA A 28 5.59 -5.22 -0.04
CA ALA A 28 5.70 -4.66 -1.39
C ALA A 28 6.11 -3.18 -1.37
N ILE A 29 5.51 -2.38 -0.49
CA ILE A 29 5.85 -0.95 -0.34
C ILE A 29 7.27 -0.80 0.21
N GLY A 30 7.62 -1.58 1.23
CA GLY A 30 8.97 -1.61 1.78
C GLY A 30 10.02 -2.02 0.74
N LEU A 31 9.73 -3.04 -0.06
CA LEU A 31 10.61 -3.50 -1.13
C LEU A 31 10.84 -2.42 -2.18
N PHE A 32 9.78 -1.74 -2.63
CA PHE A 32 9.89 -0.61 -3.56
C PHE A 32 10.87 0.44 -3.03
N VAL A 33 10.67 0.89 -1.78
CA VAL A 33 11.50 1.95 -1.19
C VAL A 33 12.93 1.48 -0.96
N VAL A 34 13.13 0.31 -0.36
CA VAL A 34 14.48 -0.22 -0.06
C VAL A 34 15.30 -0.37 -1.33
N LEU A 35 14.72 -0.94 -2.40
CA LEU A 35 15.42 -1.07 -3.68
C LEU A 35 15.70 0.29 -4.33
N GLY A 36 14.77 1.24 -4.20
CA GLY A 36 14.97 2.62 -4.65
C GLY A 36 16.15 3.30 -3.92
N GLU A 37 16.18 3.23 -2.60
CA GLU A 37 17.26 3.78 -1.77
C GLU A 37 18.63 3.15 -2.12
N ILE A 38 18.70 1.82 -2.27
CA ILE A 38 19.91 1.12 -2.72
C ILE A 38 20.35 1.65 -4.10
N SER A 39 19.43 1.85 -5.04
CA SER A 39 19.75 2.38 -6.37
C SER A 39 20.30 3.80 -6.36
N HIS A 40 20.03 4.55 -5.29
CA HIS A 40 20.57 5.90 -5.03
C HIS A 40 21.79 5.89 -4.09
N GLY A 41 22.39 4.72 -3.84
CA GLY A 41 23.61 4.59 -3.04
C GLY A 41 23.41 4.68 -1.53
N VAL A 42 22.16 4.52 -1.06
CA VAL A 42 21.85 4.47 0.37
C VAL A 42 21.97 3.03 0.88
N ASP A 43 22.82 2.84 1.88
CA ASP A 43 22.92 1.58 2.62
C ASP A 43 21.71 1.46 3.57
N PRO A 44 20.81 0.47 3.36
CA PRO A 44 19.59 0.38 4.13
C PRO A 44 19.79 -0.09 5.57
N VAL A 45 20.92 -0.73 5.89
CA VAL A 45 21.24 -1.17 7.25
C VAL A 45 21.91 -0.04 8.01
N ALA A 46 22.93 0.58 7.41
CA ALA A 46 23.64 1.70 8.03
C ALA A 46 22.77 2.96 8.16
N GLN A 47 21.79 3.14 7.27
CA GLN A 47 20.88 4.31 7.24
C GLN A 47 19.42 3.91 7.45
N ALA A 48 19.16 2.90 8.29
CA ALA A 48 17.81 2.38 8.53
C ALA A 48 16.79 3.46 8.92
N GLY A 49 17.20 4.49 9.68
CA GLY A 49 16.34 5.63 10.03
C GLY A 49 15.88 6.44 8.81
N ARG A 50 16.78 6.71 7.86
CA ARG A 50 16.44 7.38 6.59
C ARG A 50 15.48 6.52 5.77
N VAL A 51 15.74 5.22 5.66
CA VAL A 51 14.89 4.30 4.90
C VAL A 51 13.49 4.22 5.51
N ALA A 52 13.39 4.09 6.84
CA ALA A 52 12.11 4.07 7.55
C ALA A 52 11.34 5.37 7.32
N ASP A 53 12.03 6.52 7.33
CA ASP A 53 11.44 7.82 7.07
C ASP A 53 10.97 7.99 5.60
N THR A 54 11.65 7.37 4.63
CA THR A 54 11.16 7.30 3.23
C THR A 54 9.94 6.37 3.11
N ILE A 55 9.90 5.25 3.83
CA ILE A 55 8.78 4.29 3.80
C ILE A 55 7.50 4.88 4.41
N ALA A 56 7.64 5.59 5.54
CA ALA A 56 6.51 6.00 6.37
C ALA A 56 5.41 6.79 5.61
N PRO A 57 5.72 7.81 4.79
CA PRO A 57 4.73 8.53 3.99
C PRO A 57 3.87 7.64 3.10
N PHE A 58 4.48 6.65 2.45
CA PHE A 58 3.76 5.73 1.55
C PHE A 58 2.89 4.76 2.34
N LEU A 59 3.35 4.27 3.50
CA LEU A 59 2.53 3.44 4.38
C LEU A 59 1.35 4.21 4.97
N VAL A 60 1.56 5.47 5.36
CA VAL A 60 0.47 6.35 5.82
C VAL A 60 -0.54 6.58 4.72
N GLY A 61 -0.10 6.97 3.52
CA GLY A 61 -0.97 7.13 2.36
C GLY A 61 -1.73 5.85 2.02
N TRP A 62 -1.05 4.70 2.04
CA TRP A 62 -1.67 3.41 1.78
C TRP A 62 -2.72 3.06 2.83
N LEU A 63 -2.41 3.18 4.12
CA LEU A 63 -3.34 2.84 5.19
C LEU A 63 -4.62 3.69 5.11
N VAL A 64 -4.48 4.99 4.90
CA VAL A 64 -5.61 5.92 4.75
C VAL A 64 -6.52 5.49 3.59
N VAL A 65 -5.94 5.26 2.41
CA VAL A 65 -6.71 4.94 1.21
C VAL A 65 -7.27 3.52 1.26
N ALA A 66 -6.51 2.56 1.77
CA ALA A 66 -6.91 1.16 1.88
C ALA A 66 -8.09 0.98 2.83
N VAL A 67 -8.06 1.65 3.99
CA VAL A 67 -9.19 1.63 4.93
C VAL A 67 -10.41 2.32 4.34
N ALA A 68 -10.24 3.52 3.77
CA ALA A 68 -11.35 4.26 3.14
C ALA A 68 -11.98 3.46 1.97
N GLY A 69 -11.16 2.80 1.18
CA GLY A 69 -11.57 1.97 0.04
C GLY A 69 -12.07 0.58 0.41
N GLY A 70 -11.94 0.15 1.67
CA GLY A 70 -12.32 -1.21 2.08
C GLY A 70 -11.47 -2.31 1.42
N LEU A 71 -10.18 -2.05 1.20
CA LEU A 71 -9.27 -2.98 0.52
C LEU A 71 -8.97 -4.25 1.32
N TYR A 72 -9.39 -4.31 2.58
CA TYR A 72 -9.22 -5.46 3.48
C TYR A 72 -10.56 -6.19 3.74
N THR A 73 -11.53 -6.04 2.85
CA THR A 73 -12.81 -6.76 2.87
C THR A 73 -12.76 -8.01 1.98
N ALA A 74 -13.69 -8.94 2.17
CA ALA A 74 -13.82 -10.08 1.27
C ALA A 74 -14.13 -9.67 -0.19
N ASP A 75 -14.87 -8.57 -0.41
CA ASP A 75 -15.17 -8.05 -1.75
C ASP A 75 -13.90 -7.64 -2.51
N ALA A 76 -12.94 -7.02 -1.83
CA ALA A 76 -11.71 -6.51 -2.45
C ALA A 76 -10.88 -7.59 -3.16
N VAL A 77 -11.03 -8.85 -2.76
CA VAL A 77 -10.32 -10.00 -3.36
C VAL A 77 -11.28 -11.07 -3.89
N ARG A 78 -12.54 -10.72 -4.15
CA ARG A 78 -13.54 -11.68 -4.69
C ARG A 78 -13.16 -12.25 -6.06
N SER A 79 -12.36 -11.51 -6.83
CA SER A 79 -11.84 -11.92 -8.13
C SER A 79 -10.57 -11.13 -8.45
N TRP A 80 -9.76 -11.65 -9.37
CA TRP A 80 -8.57 -10.93 -9.84
C TRP A 80 -8.92 -9.56 -10.44
N ARG A 81 -10.04 -9.45 -11.19
CA ARG A 81 -10.48 -8.18 -11.78
C ARG A 81 -10.78 -7.15 -10.71
N ARG A 82 -11.55 -7.57 -9.69
CA ARG A 82 -11.90 -6.70 -8.58
C ARG A 82 -10.65 -6.25 -7.81
N ALA A 83 -9.70 -7.16 -7.58
CA ALA A 83 -8.44 -6.84 -6.94
C ALA A 83 -7.68 -5.75 -7.70
N VAL A 84 -7.60 -5.81 -9.04
CA VAL A 84 -7.01 -4.75 -9.87
C VAL A 84 -7.79 -3.43 -9.74
N GLU A 85 -9.11 -3.49 -9.92
CA GLU A 85 -10.01 -2.33 -9.92
C GLU A 85 -9.91 -1.49 -8.63
N VAL A 86 -9.73 -2.14 -7.48
CA VAL A 86 -9.61 -1.41 -6.19
C VAL A 86 -8.17 -1.05 -5.86
N THR A 87 -7.20 -1.93 -6.17
CA THR A 87 -5.79 -1.74 -5.76
C THR A 87 -5.11 -0.65 -6.56
N ALA A 88 -5.31 -0.63 -7.89
CA ALA A 88 -4.60 0.31 -8.76
C ALA A 88 -4.91 1.78 -8.44
N PRO A 89 -6.18 2.23 -8.43
CA PRO A 89 -6.48 3.62 -8.06
C PRO A 89 -6.12 3.94 -6.61
N ALA A 90 -6.25 2.96 -5.70
CA ALA A 90 -5.87 3.15 -4.31
C ALA A 90 -4.37 3.42 -4.16
N TRP A 91 -3.51 2.67 -4.88
CA TRP A 91 -2.08 2.91 -4.85
C TRP A 91 -1.70 4.24 -5.48
N ILE A 92 -2.33 4.63 -6.60
CA ILE A 92 -2.10 5.94 -7.21
C ILE A 92 -2.39 7.05 -6.20
N ALA A 93 -3.55 7.00 -5.53
CA ALA A 93 -3.91 7.98 -4.51
C ALA A 93 -2.94 7.95 -3.31
N ALA A 94 -2.57 6.76 -2.84
CA ALA A 94 -1.62 6.59 -1.73
C ALA A 94 -0.22 7.12 -2.06
N ALA A 95 0.29 6.87 -3.27
CA ALA A 95 1.56 7.38 -3.75
C ALA A 95 1.54 8.91 -3.82
N LEU A 96 0.45 9.52 -4.31
CA LEU A 96 0.30 10.98 -4.33
C LEU A 96 0.26 11.56 -2.92
N ILE A 97 -0.40 10.91 -1.96
CA ILE A 97 -0.38 11.32 -0.55
C ILE A 97 1.04 11.21 0.02
N GLY A 98 1.72 10.09 -0.20
CA GLY A 98 3.09 9.88 0.27
C GLY A 98 4.06 10.93 -0.28
N GLN A 99 3.94 11.26 -1.56
CA GLN A 99 4.74 12.31 -2.18
C GLN A 99 4.38 13.70 -1.65
N GLY A 100 3.09 13.98 -1.43
CA GLY A 100 2.65 15.23 -0.79
C GLY A 100 3.21 15.39 0.62
N LEU A 101 3.28 14.32 1.41
CA LEU A 101 3.91 14.32 2.73
C LEU A 101 5.42 14.55 2.64
N ARG A 102 6.10 13.92 1.67
CA ARG A 102 7.53 14.14 1.39
C ARG A 102 7.86 15.55 0.87
N ALA A 103 6.87 16.26 0.31
CA ALA A 103 7.03 17.67 -0.03
C ALA A 103 7.01 18.61 1.21
N THR A 104 6.78 18.07 2.41
CA THR A 104 6.80 18.85 3.66
C THR A 104 8.10 18.65 4.43
N PRO A 105 8.43 19.54 5.39
CA PRO A 105 9.58 19.34 6.28
C PRO A 105 9.46 18.17 7.26
N LEU A 106 8.33 17.46 7.30
CA LEU A 106 8.08 16.36 8.24
C LEU A 106 8.84 15.08 7.88
N PHE A 107 9.22 14.92 6.61
CA PHE A 107 9.86 13.73 6.08
C PHE A 107 11.03 14.12 5.18
N HIS A 108 12.03 13.26 5.09
CA HIS A 108 13.18 13.44 4.20
C HIS A 108 12.77 13.33 2.73
N GLY A 109 13.44 14.13 1.91
CA GLY A 109 13.32 14.12 0.46
C GLY A 109 12.45 15.25 -0.07
N ASP A 110 12.15 15.14 -1.35
CA ASP A 110 11.39 16.11 -2.14
C ASP A 110 10.42 15.35 -3.05
N ALA A 111 9.29 15.98 -3.38
CA ALA A 111 8.29 15.42 -4.30
C ALA A 111 8.73 15.56 -5.77
N ALA A 112 9.89 15.02 -6.11
CA ALA A 112 10.43 15.07 -7.46
C ALA A 112 9.52 14.30 -8.43
N LEU A 113 9.17 14.92 -9.56
CA LEU A 113 8.26 14.32 -10.56
C LEU A 113 8.70 12.92 -11.03
N PRO A 114 10.00 12.64 -11.31
CA PRO A 114 10.43 11.28 -11.64
C PRO A 114 10.11 10.28 -10.54
N PHE A 115 10.28 10.67 -9.26
CA PHE A 115 10.01 9.79 -8.13
C PHE A 115 8.51 9.53 -7.98
N VAL A 116 7.64 10.52 -8.25
CA VAL A 116 6.18 10.32 -8.33
C VAL A 116 5.85 9.23 -9.35
N VAL A 117 6.34 9.37 -10.59
CA VAL A 117 6.06 8.43 -11.68
C VAL A 117 6.57 7.03 -11.35
N VAL A 118 7.82 6.91 -10.90
CA VAL A 118 8.43 5.61 -10.56
C VAL A 118 7.69 4.96 -9.38
N SER A 119 7.32 5.73 -8.34
CA SER A 119 6.57 5.19 -7.19
C SER A 119 5.23 4.60 -7.60
N ILE A 120 4.51 5.27 -8.51
CA ILE A 120 3.25 4.75 -9.04
C ILE A 120 3.51 3.47 -9.84
N LEU A 121 4.40 3.50 -10.83
CA LEU A 121 4.60 2.36 -11.73
C LEU A 121 5.15 1.12 -11.03
N VAL A 122 6.19 1.28 -10.20
CA VAL A 122 6.81 0.16 -9.48
C VAL A 122 5.87 -0.36 -8.40
N GLY A 123 5.21 0.51 -7.65
CA GLY A 123 4.25 0.07 -6.65
C GLY A 123 3.04 -0.63 -7.26
N LEU A 124 2.53 -0.19 -8.42
CA LEU A 124 1.52 -0.95 -9.18
C LEU A 124 2.05 -2.33 -9.58
N ALA A 125 3.27 -2.40 -10.10
CA ALA A 125 3.91 -3.64 -10.53
C ALA A 125 4.15 -4.64 -9.38
N LEU A 126 4.22 -4.18 -8.13
CA LEU A 126 4.35 -5.05 -6.95
C LEU A 126 3.00 -5.37 -6.30
N LEU A 127 2.19 -4.35 -6.01
CA LEU A 127 0.93 -4.51 -5.28
C LEU A 127 -0.14 -5.22 -6.11
N VAL A 128 -0.27 -4.92 -7.40
CA VAL A 128 -1.34 -5.52 -8.22
C VAL A 128 -1.14 -7.03 -8.37
N PRO A 129 0.05 -7.55 -8.77
CA PRO A 129 0.26 -8.99 -8.84
C PRO A 129 0.09 -9.68 -7.49
N TRP A 130 0.55 -9.05 -6.40
CA TRP A 130 0.33 -9.56 -5.04
C TRP A 130 -1.16 -9.73 -4.73
N ARG A 131 -1.96 -8.68 -4.95
CA ARG A 131 -3.40 -8.69 -4.69
C ARG A 131 -4.15 -9.67 -5.58
N ILE A 132 -3.72 -9.83 -6.84
CA ILE A 132 -4.21 -10.87 -7.74
C ILE A 132 -3.90 -12.26 -7.17
N ALA A 133 -2.67 -12.51 -6.73
CA ALA A 133 -2.27 -13.81 -6.17
C ALA A 133 -3.15 -14.17 -4.97
N VAL A 134 -3.38 -13.25 -4.03
CA VAL A 134 -4.26 -13.49 -2.88
C VAL A 134 -5.70 -13.79 -3.34
N ALA A 135 -6.23 -13.06 -4.32
CA ALA A 135 -7.57 -13.31 -4.86
C ALA A 135 -7.70 -14.69 -5.54
N LEU A 136 -6.63 -15.19 -6.18
CA LEU A 136 -6.63 -16.49 -6.84
C LEU A 136 -6.42 -17.65 -5.86
N PHE A 137 -5.55 -17.49 -4.86
CA PHE A 137 -5.14 -18.58 -3.95
C PHE A 137 -5.87 -18.60 -2.61
N THR A 138 -6.65 -17.56 -2.28
CA THR A 138 -7.53 -17.56 -1.10
C THR A 138 -9.00 -17.28 -1.44
N PRO A 139 -9.65 -18.07 -2.32
CA PRO A 139 -11.06 -17.84 -2.65
C PRO A 139 -11.94 -17.89 -1.40
N ALA A 140 -13.04 -17.11 -1.38
CA ALA A 140 -14.09 -17.34 -0.40
C ALA A 140 -14.64 -18.78 -0.60
N ALA A 141 -14.95 -19.47 0.50
CA ALA A 141 -15.65 -20.74 0.43
C ALA A 141 -16.94 -20.51 -0.39
N ARG A 142 -17.15 -21.31 -1.44
CA ARG A 142 -18.40 -21.24 -2.19
C ARG A 142 -19.50 -21.73 -1.25
N ALA A 143 -20.41 -20.82 -0.88
CA ALA A 143 -21.67 -21.17 -0.22
C ALA A 143 -22.62 -21.84 -1.23
#